data_AF-A0A2N9Y4M1-F1
#
_entry.id   AF-A0A2N9Y4M1-F1
#
_cell.length_a   1.000
_cell.length_b   1.000
_cell.length_c   1.000
_cell.angle_alpha   90.00
_cell.angle_beta   90.00
_cell.angle_gamma   90.00
#
_symmetry.space_group_name_H-M   'P 1'
#
loop_
_entity.id
_entity.type
_entity.pdbx_description
1 polymer ?
#
loop_
_entity_poly.entity_id
_entity_poly.type
_entity_poly.pdbx_seq_one_letter_code
_entity_poly.pdbx_strand_id
1 'polypeptide(L)'
;MKKFIEILNQKNIKYKVENDVIRVLDNLCFYQPCLKSLPDNLIIKGNLDISETKIRNLPDNLIVYGNLNLSGTEISILPDNLVVHGKLNASYTKIITLPEKLIIGGALDLSFSYVQSLPESLTINGNLSLQNTYILELPETLIVAGDLNISSTRITRLPEKFTIKGSLNLGRTDITKLPENLKVDGSLILASSKIKKFPKDVQVKADLDLRYTEIRKLPDNLTVNGNLDLSGTKIKKLPANLRVNGCLALRGCSTINQLLKNFKATCISLDLSCNKIKKVPKNLKIQSSLDLNSCKIKKFPAELTVKGNLDLLEAKIKKLPAKLTVNENLNLEDAKIKKLPAKLTVGGQLSIEGTSIKQLPKNLSVGGELNLSGTKIKKISSHFNIANGINLACTPVKKLPSNFTEIKNLYINITKISRLPDNLHVWENLVLCSSKIKKLPKNLQVGKKLLLNDTKIKKLPENLKLEEGIDLRKTQIRYLPENLELNWLSLDLKKIKNIAYRKNCTAKRKTIFAAYLNGEYKIFQNKSMIGNLKEYERFVNQRFLDPQAGKLKQAARDCVKELQKKNQN
;
A
#
# COMPACT_ATOMS: atom_id res chain seq x y z
N MET A 1 27.33 15.00 32.75
CA MET A 1 26.33 16.02 33.13
C MET A 1 26.42 17.33 32.32
N LYS A 2 27.49 18.15 32.43
CA LYS A 2 27.57 19.49 31.78
C LYS A 2 27.19 19.53 30.28
N LYS A 3 27.81 18.68 29.45
CA LYS A 3 27.51 18.58 28.00
C LYS A 3 26.05 18.22 27.70
N PHE A 4 25.41 17.42 28.55
CA PHE A 4 24.01 17.04 28.37
C PHE A 4 23.09 18.25 28.62
N ILE A 5 23.37 19.03 29.66
CA ILE A 5 22.64 20.27 29.98
C ILE A 5 22.74 21.30 28.84
N GLU A 6 23.93 21.48 28.26
CA GLU A 6 24.12 22.38 27.09
C GLU A 6 23.19 22.01 25.93
N ILE A 7 23.01 20.71 25.66
CA ILE A 7 22.12 20.23 24.60
C ILE A 7 20.65 20.52 24.94
N LEU A 8 20.23 20.33 26.20
CA LEU A 8 18.88 20.66 26.63
C LEU A 8 18.58 22.15 26.42
N ASN A 9 19.54 23.03 26.75
CA ASN A 9 19.41 24.48 26.56
C ASN A 9 19.30 24.88 25.08
N GLN A 10 20.14 24.34 24.20
CA GLN A 10 20.07 24.62 22.74
C GLN A 10 18.74 24.21 22.12
N LYS A 11 18.11 23.17 22.66
CA LYS A 11 16.82 22.64 22.19
C LYS A 11 15.62 23.24 22.91
N ASN A 12 15.84 24.18 23.85
CA ASN A 12 14.81 24.78 24.67
C ASN A 12 13.95 23.74 25.43
N ILE A 13 14.60 22.68 25.95
CA ILE A 13 13.95 21.60 26.70
C ILE A 13 13.95 21.96 28.20
N LYS A 14 12.78 21.84 28.84
CA LYS A 14 12.61 22.13 30.28
C LYS A 14 13.17 21.01 31.15
N TYR A 15 14.03 21.34 32.10
CA TYR A 15 14.60 20.39 33.07
C TYR A 15 14.80 21.01 34.46
N LYS A 16 14.99 20.17 35.48
CA LYS A 16 15.43 20.54 36.85
C LYS A 16 16.63 19.68 37.25
N VAL A 17 17.52 20.22 38.09
CA VAL A 17 18.64 19.47 38.68
C VAL A 17 18.58 19.64 40.19
N GLU A 18 18.46 18.55 40.93
CA GLU A 18 18.39 18.51 42.40
C GLU A 18 19.14 17.27 42.90
N ASN A 19 20.08 17.43 43.83
CA ASN A 19 20.85 16.32 44.42
C ASN A 19 21.42 15.33 43.38
N ASP A 20 22.10 15.84 42.35
CA ASP A 20 22.64 15.09 41.20
C ASP A 20 21.61 14.35 40.32
N VAL A 21 20.32 14.52 40.57
CA VAL A 21 19.23 13.99 39.73
C VAL A 21 18.86 15.02 38.67
N ILE A 22 18.89 14.61 37.40
CA ILE A 22 18.41 15.44 36.29
C ILE A 22 16.99 15.02 35.95
N ARG A 23 16.01 15.92 36.11
CA ARG A 23 14.61 15.68 35.76
C ARG A 23 14.22 16.46 34.51
N VAL A 24 14.04 15.76 33.39
CA VAL A 24 13.50 16.35 32.15
C VAL A 24 11.98 16.29 32.21
N LEU A 25 11.32 17.44 32.02
CA LEU A 25 9.89 17.61 32.27
C LEU A 25 8.99 17.28 31.08
N ASP A 26 9.58 16.98 29.93
CA ASP A 26 8.89 16.68 28.66
C ASP A 26 9.57 15.49 27.96
N ASN A 27 9.18 15.23 26.72
CA ASN A 27 9.81 14.29 25.81
C ASN A 27 11.23 14.72 25.46
N LEU A 28 12.11 13.75 25.34
CA LEU A 28 13.50 13.94 24.96
C LEU A 28 13.84 13.02 23.79
N CYS A 29 14.24 13.62 22.67
CA CYS A 29 14.51 12.89 21.44
C CYS A 29 15.86 13.29 20.82
N PHE A 30 16.69 12.28 20.54
CA PHE A 30 18.02 12.41 19.98
C PHE A 30 18.14 11.68 18.64
N TYR A 31 18.04 12.41 17.52
CA TYR A 31 18.39 11.90 16.17
C TYR A 31 19.80 12.32 15.73
N GLN A 32 20.70 12.62 16.68
CA GLN A 32 21.99 13.26 16.39
C GLN A 32 23.17 12.31 16.58
N PRO A 33 24.14 12.26 15.64
CA PRO A 33 25.30 11.38 15.70
C PRO A 33 26.34 11.76 16.78
N CYS A 34 26.11 12.81 17.57
CA CYS A 34 27.09 13.36 18.52
C CYS A 34 26.86 12.98 19.99
N LEU A 35 25.69 12.46 20.37
CA LEU A 35 25.45 12.03 21.76
C LEU A 35 26.07 10.65 21.99
N LYS A 36 27.10 10.60 22.86
CA LYS A 36 27.86 9.37 23.15
C LYS A 36 27.40 8.64 24.41
N SER A 37 26.79 9.35 25.37
CA SER A 37 26.29 8.79 26.63
C SER A 37 25.21 9.68 27.24
N LEU A 38 24.40 9.10 28.12
CA LEU A 38 23.47 9.80 29.01
C LEU A 38 24.10 9.90 30.41
N PRO A 39 23.74 10.91 31.21
CA PRO A 39 24.18 11.01 32.61
C PRO A 39 23.41 10.03 33.52
N ASP A 40 24.07 9.59 34.60
CA ASP A 40 23.44 8.84 35.70
C ASP A 40 22.36 9.66 36.40
N ASN A 41 21.45 8.97 37.10
CA ASN A 41 20.33 9.56 37.85
C ASN A 41 19.42 10.44 36.97
N LEU A 42 19.14 9.98 35.75
CA LEU A 42 18.31 10.68 34.78
C LEU A 42 16.84 10.23 34.92
N ILE A 43 15.95 11.19 35.12
CA ILE A 43 14.50 10.99 35.14
C ILE A 43 13.87 11.73 33.97
N ILE A 44 13.13 11.02 33.12
CA ILE A 44 12.38 11.58 31.99
C ILE A 44 10.88 11.48 32.30
N LYS A 45 10.19 12.63 32.39
CA LYS A 45 8.74 12.67 32.61
C LYS A 45 7.94 12.31 31.36
N GLY A 46 8.47 12.58 30.17
CA GLY A 46 7.89 12.17 28.89
C GLY A 46 8.52 10.90 28.31
N ASN A 47 8.53 10.81 26.99
CA ASN A 47 9.22 9.76 26.25
C ASN A 47 10.72 10.05 26.11
N LEU A 48 11.56 9.01 26.10
CA LEU A 48 12.97 9.09 25.76
C LEU A 48 13.23 8.32 24.47
N ASP A 49 13.66 9.01 23.42
CA ASP A 49 14.04 8.42 22.14
C ASP A 49 15.53 8.66 21.87
N ILE A 50 16.31 7.58 21.96
CA ILE A 50 17.73 7.53 21.61
C ILE A 50 17.98 6.55 20.47
N SER A 51 16.96 6.24 19.67
CA SER A 51 17.09 5.33 18.55
C SER A 51 18.10 5.81 17.51
N GLU A 52 18.79 4.86 16.87
CA GLU A 52 19.82 5.10 15.85
C GLU A 52 21.01 5.96 16.33
N THR A 53 21.19 6.10 17.65
CA THR A 53 22.34 6.78 18.24
C THR A 53 23.53 5.83 18.45
N LYS A 54 24.71 6.39 18.71
CA LYS A 54 25.93 5.63 19.05
C LYS A 54 26.08 5.33 20.54
N ILE A 55 24.99 5.44 21.31
CA ILE A 55 25.00 5.12 22.74
C ILE A 55 25.19 3.61 22.89
N ARG A 56 26.09 3.23 23.80
CA ARG A 56 26.47 1.84 24.06
C ARG A 56 25.96 1.31 25.39
N ASN A 57 25.67 2.19 26.34
CA ASN A 57 25.18 1.84 27.68
C ASN A 57 24.10 2.83 28.09
N LEU A 58 23.09 2.34 28.80
CA LEU A 58 22.18 3.20 29.55
C LEU A 58 22.82 3.59 30.89
N PRO A 59 22.45 4.75 31.44
CA PRO A 59 22.92 5.18 32.74
C PRO A 59 22.23 4.41 33.88
N ASP A 60 22.89 4.36 35.04
CA ASP A 60 22.29 3.78 36.25
C ASP A 60 21.14 4.67 36.75
N ASN A 61 20.13 4.04 37.36
CA ASN A 61 18.92 4.70 37.89
C ASN A 61 18.12 5.48 36.84
N LEU A 62 18.14 5.05 35.57
CA LEU A 62 17.30 5.64 34.53
C LEU A 62 15.81 5.34 34.79
N ILE A 63 15.01 6.40 34.94
CA ILE A 63 13.56 6.30 35.06
C ILE A 63 12.90 7.03 33.90
N VAL A 64 12.05 6.33 33.15
CA VAL A 64 11.26 6.90 32.05
C VAL A 64 9.78 6.71 32.33
N TYR A 65 9.06 7.81 32.54
CA TYR A 65 7.61 7.78 32.78
C TYR A 65 6.79 7.56 31.50
N GLY A 66 7.35 7.91 30.33
CA GLY A 66 6.78 7.58 29.03
C GLY A 66 7.39 6.32 28.41
N ASN A 67 7.47 6.31 27.09
CA ASN A 67 8.10 5.26 26.31
C ASN A 67 9.61 5.47 26.21
N LEU A 68 10.38 4.38 26.19
CA LEU A 68 11.82 4.36 25.95
C LEU A 68 12.10 3.68 24.60
N ASN A 69 12.73 4.41 23.67
CA ASN A 69 13.14 3.89 22.37
C ASN A 69 14.67 3.84 22.26
N LEU A 70 15.20 2.62 22.22
CA LEU A 70 16.60 2.23 22.08
C LEU A 70 16.90 1.61 20.71
N SER A 71 15.93 1.60 19.79
CA SER A 71 16.01 0.87 18.52
C SER A 71 17.27 1.23 17.74
N GLY A 72 17.98 0.23 17.21
CA GLY A 72 19.16 0.45 16.35
C GLY A 72 20.40 1.01 17.07
N THR A 73 20.40 1.02 18.41
CA THR A 73 21.60 1.39 19.19
C THR A 73 22.55 0.20 19.37
N GLU A 74 23.77 0.48 19.83
CA GLU A 74 24.77 -0.55 20.14
C GLU A 74 24.67 -1.08 21.58
N ILE A 75 23.57 -0.79 22.28
CA ILE A 75 23.34 -1.23 23.66
C ILE A 75 23.30 -2.75 23.74
N SER A 76 24.06 -3.31 24.69
CA SER A 76 24.18 -4.77 24.90
C SER A 76 23.67 -5.25 26.25
N ILE A 77 23.48 -4.34 27.21
CA ILE A 77 23.03 -4.65 28.57
C ILE A 77 22.06 -3.54 29.00
N LEU A 78 20.96 -3.92 29.66
CA LEU A 78 20.08 -2.98 30.37
C LEU A 78 20.45 -2.98 31.86
N PRO A 79 20.43 -1.83 32.54
CA PRO A 79 20.75 -1.75 33.96
C PRO A 79 19.67 -2.41 34.81
N ASP A 80 20.06 -3.04 35.92
CA ASP A 80 19.18 -3.86 36.77
C ASP A 80 17.99 -3.10 37.36
N ASN A 81 18.13 -1.78 37.50
CA ASN A 81 17.16 -0.85 38.09
C ASN A 81 16.41 -0.01 37.03
N LEU A 82 16.45 -0.42 35.75
CA LEU A 82 15.71 0.27 34.70
C LEU A 82 14.20 0.22 34.95
N VAL A 83 13.56 1.39 35.02
CA VAL A 83 12.10 1.51 35.15
C VAL A 83 11.53 2.26 33.94
N VAL A 84 10.65 1.59 33.18
CA VAL A 84 9.92 2.18 32.06
C VAL A 84 8.42 2.04 32.31
N HIS A 85 7.72 3.13 32.59
CA HIS A 85 6.28 3.10 32.82
C HIS A 85 5.47 2.92 31.53
N GLY A 86 6.02 3.31 30.38
CA GLY A 86 5.43 3.10 29.06
C GLY A 86 5.95 1.85 28.35
N LYS A 87 6.13 1.96 27.04
CA LYS A 87 6.66 0.92 26.16
C LYS A 87 8.19 0.99 26.10
N LEU A 88 8.86 -0.15 26.04
CA LEU A 88 10.28 -0.26 25.74
C LEU A 88 10.48 -0.85 24.35
N ASN A 89 11.06 -0.08 23.43
CA ASN A 89 11.54 -0.58 22.14
C ASN A 89 13.06 -0.71 22.20
N ALA A 90 13.57 -1.93 22.23
CA ALA A 90 14.98 -2.25 22.11
C ALA A 90 15.26 -3.19 20.93
N SER A 91 14.48 -3.04 19.85
CA SER A 91 14.71 -3.76 18.60
C SER A 91 16.05 -3.38 17.95
N TYR A 92 16.65 -4.28 17.18
CA TYR A 92 17.94 -4.06 16.51
C TYR A 92 19.09 -3.65 17.46
N THR A 93 19.02 -4.04 18.74
CA THR A 93 20.10 -3.82 19.72
C THR A 93 20.98 -5.06 19.87
N LYS A 94 22.08 -4.93 20.63
CA LYS A 94 23.00 -6.03 20.96
C LYS A 94 22.64 -6.74 22.27
N ILE A 95 21.43 -6.49 22.81
CA ILE A 95 21.00 -7.06 24.10
C ILE A 95 20.93 -8.58 24.00
N ILE A 96 21.52 -9.27 24.99
CA ILE A 96 21.57 -10.74 25.06
C ILE A 96 20.63 -11.28 26.14
N THR A 97 20.55 -10.61 27.29
CA THR A 97 19.69 -10.96 28.42
C THR A 97 19.01 -9.70 28.96
N LEU A 98 17.88 -9.89 29.64
CA LEU A 98 17.19 -8.83 30.38
C LEU A 98 17.45 -8.98 31.88
N PRO A 99 17.44 -7.88 32.66
CA PRO A 99 17.59 -7.95 34.10
C PRO A 99 16.35 -8.57 34.77
N GLU A 100 16.55 -9.32 35.85
CA GLU A 100 15.48 -10.01 36.60
C GLU A 100 14.44 -9.07 37.22
N LYS A 101 14.82 -7.81 37.47
CA LYS A 101 13.97 -6.78 38.08
C LYS A 101 13.41 -5.78 37.07
N LEU A 102 13.45 -6.11 35.77
CA LEU A 102 12.97 -5.21 34.72
C LEU A 102 11.46 -4.94 34.88
N ILE A 103 11.10 -3.66 35.02
CA ILE A 103 9.70 -3.23 35.10
C ILE A 103 9.33 -2.45 33.83
N ILE A 104 8.36 -2.98 33.08
CA ILE A 104 7.78 -2.35 31.90
C ILE A 104 6.27 -2.24 32.08
N GLY A 105 5.75 -1.02 32.15
CA GLY A 105 4.32 -0.78 32.32
C GLY A 105 3.49 -1.02 31.06
N GLY A 106 4.11 -1.08 29.89
CA GLY A 106 3.46 -1.26 28.59
C GLY A 106 3.97 -2.46 27.78
N ALA A 107 4.29 -2.20 26.51
CA ALA A 107 4.77 -3.20 25.55
C ALA A 107 6.30 -3.29 25.53
N LEU A 108 6.84 -4.45 25.17
CA LEU A 108 8.26 -4.71 25.00
C LEU A 108 8.55 -5.22 23.60
N ASP A 109 9.41 -4.52 22.87
CA ASP A 109 9.90 -4.94 21.56
C ASP A 109 11.41 -5.20 21.62
N LEU A 110 11.81 -6.46 21.46
CA LEU A 110 13.20 -6.93 21.37
C LEU A 110 13.52 -7.47 19.96
N SER A 111 12.68 -7.19 18.96
CA SER A 111 12.82 -7.80 17.65
C SER A 111 14.18 -7.54 17.03
N PHE A 112 14.77 -8.53 16.35
CA PHE A 112 16.09 -8.43 15.71
C PHE A 112 17.25 -8.11 16.68
N SER A 113 17.07 -8.34 17.98
CA SER A 113 18.15 -8.28 18.97
C SER A 113 18.82 -9.65 19.17
N TYR A 114 19.84 -9.69 20.04
CA TYR A 114 20.60 -10.91 20.33
C TYR A 114 20.03 -11.71 21.51
N VAL A 115 18.80 -11.40 21.96
CA VAL A 115 18.20 -12.00 23.16
C VAL A 115 18.14 -13.52 23.06
N GLN A 116 18.66 -14.19 24.09
CA GLN A 116 18.73 -15.67 24.18
C GLN A 116 17.79 -16.25 25.23
N SER A 117 17.43 -15.48 26.25
CA SER A 117 16.51 -15.89 27.32
C SER A 117 15.71 -14.70 27.85
N LEU A 118 14.62 -15.00 28.57
CA LEU A 118 13.83 -14.02 29.31
C LEU A 118 13.88 -14.37 30.81
N PRO A 119 13.77 -13.36 31.70
CA PRO A 119 13.60 -13.59 33.13
C PRO A 119 12.34 -14.41 33.45
N GLU A 120 12.41 -15.28 34.46
CA GLU A 120 11.25 -16.07 34.93
C GLU A 120 10.14 -15.18 35.50
N SER A 121 10.49 -14.02 36.04
CA SER A 121 9.55 -13.04 36.63
C SER A 121 8.86 -12.13 35.60
N LEU A 122 9.21 -12.23 34.30
CA LEU A 122 8.83 -11.24 33.31
C LEU A 122 7.31 -11.19 33.10
N THR A 123 6.72 -10.03 33.38
CA THR A 123 5.31 -9.73 33.14
C THR A 123 5.18 -8.55 32.18
N ILE A 124 4.42 -8.72 31.10
CA ILE A 124 4.19 -7.68 30.09
C ILE A 124 2.68 -7.37 30.00
N ASN A 125 2.31 -6.17 30.43
CA ASN A 125 0.91 -5.70 30.38
C ASN A 125 0.45 -5.29 28.97
N GLY A 126 1.38 -5.14 28.03
CA GLY A 126 1.10 -4.87 26.62
C GLY A 126 1.49 -6.02 25.70
N ASN A 127 2.00 -5.66 24.52
CA ASN A 127 2.50 -6.61 23.52
C ASN A 127 3.96 -6.99 23.82
N LEU A 128 4.35 -8.22 23.49
CA LEU A 128 5.72 -8.69 23.52
C LEU A 128 6.16 -9.12 22.11
N SER A 129 7.23 -8.53 21.59
CA SER A 129 7.83 -8.94 20.32
C SER A 129 9.26 -9.42 20.52
N LEU A 130 9.51 -10.67 20.14
CA LEU A 130 10.79 -11.39 20.15
C LEU A 130 11.15 -11.85 18.73
N GLN A 131 10.57 -11.22 17.71
CA GLN A 131 10.75 -11.65 16.34
C GLN A 131 12.24 -11.61 15.93
N ASN A 132 12.73 -12.65 15.26
CA ASN A 132 14.13 -12.75 14.83
C ASN A 132 15.16 -12.58 15.96
N THR A 133 14.87 -13.05 17.17
CA THR A 133 15.87 -13.18 18.25
C THR A 133 16.44 -14.61 18.29
N TYR A 134 17.40 -14.85 19.19
CA TYR A 134 18.07 -16.15 19.35
C TYR A 134 17.46 -16.98 20.49
N ILE A 135 16.31 -16.56 21.01
CA ILE A 135 15.62 -17.25 22.10
C ILE A 135 15.23 -18.67 21.71
N LEU A 136 15.43 -19.60 22.65
CA LEU A 136 15.18 -21.04 22.46
C LEU A 136 13.91 -21.52 23.17
N GLU A 137 13.49 -20.85 24.24
CA GLU A 137 12.31 -21.18 25.03
C GLU A 137 11.69 -19.95 25.71
N LEU A 138 10.42 -20.05 26.07
CA LEU A 138 9.73 -19.05 26.88
C LEU A 138 9.63 -19.56 28.32
N PRO A 139 9.73 -18.68 29.33
CA PRO A 139 9.47 -19.04 30.72
C PRO A 139 8.06 -19.63 30.91
N GLU A 140 7.91 -20.63 31.77
CA GLU A 140 6.61 -21.27 32.05
C GLU A 140 5.62 -20.31 32.75
N THR A 141 6.16 -19.30 33.44
CA THR A 141 5.43 -18.25 34.18
C THR A 141 5.15 -17.00 33.35
N LEU A 142 5.55 -16.95 32.08
CA LEU A 142 5.43 -15.75 31.25
C LEU A 142 3.97 -15.30 31.09
N ILE A 143 3.69 -14.04 31.46
CA ILE A 143 2.37 -13.42 31.29
C ILE A 143 2.49 -12.28 30.26
N VAL A 144 1.71 -12.38 29.17
CA VAL A 144 1.56 -11.32 28.17
C VAL A 144 0.07 -10.99 28.02
N ALA A 145 -0.32 -9.77 28.40
CA ALA A 145 -1.71 -9.36 28.34
C ALA A 145 -2.17 -8.91 26.94
N GLY A 146 -1.24 -8.54 26.05
CA GLY A 146 -1.50 -8.16 24.66
C GLY A 146 -1.15 -9.26 23.66
N ASP A 147 -0.58 -8.85 22.52
CA ASP A 147 -0.10 -9.74 21.46
C ASP A 147 1.28 -10.32 21.80
N LEU A 148 1.54 -11.56 21.38
CA LEU A 148 2.87 -12.17 21.40
C LEU A 148 3.35 -12.47 19.97
N ASN A 149 4.51 -11.94 19.61
CA ASN A 149 5.20 -12.27 18.37
C ASN A 149 6.55 -12.94 18.64
N ILE A 150 6.64 -14.25 18.41
CA ILE A 150 7.89 -15.01 18.47
C ILE A 150 8.32 -15.53 17.09
N SER A 151 7.84 -14.89 16.02
CA SER A 151 8.11 -15.36 14.67
C SER A 151 9.60 -15.34 14.32
N SER A 152 10.03 -16.30 13.51
CA SER A 152 11.43 -16.46 13.09
C SER A 152 12.42 -16.65 14.26
N THR A 153 11.97 -17.20 15.39
CA THR A 153 12.82 -17.69 16.49
C THR A 153 13.05 -19.20 16.36
N ARG A 154 13.92 -19.76 17.20
CA ARG A 154 14.19 -21.21 17.26
C ARG A 154 13.39 -21.92 18.37
N ILE A 155 12.36 -21.27 18.90
CA ILE A 155 11.48 -21.87 19.91
C ILE A 155 10.83 -23.14 19.35
N THR A 156 10.84 -24.20 20.16
CA THR A 156 10.36 -25.54 19.79
C THR A 156 9.03 -25.93 20.45
N ARG A 157 8.65 -25.25 21.53
CA ARG A 157 7.38 -25.45 22.27
C ARG A 157 6.91 -24.15 22.94
N LEU A 158 5.61 -24.07 23.18
CA LEU A 158 5.02 -23.06 24.07
C LEU A 158 4.91 -23.64 25.49
N PRO A 159 4.85 -22.79 26.54
CA PRO A 159 4.50 -23.19 27.90
C PRO A 159 3.18 -24.00 27.95
N GLU A 160 3.04 -24.90 28.94
CA GLU A 160 1.82 -25.73 29.04
C GLU A 160 0.59 -24.89 29.42
N LYS A 161 0.77 -23.95 30.35
CA LYS A 161 -0.29 -23.04 30.84
C LYS A 161 -0.19 -21.68 30.16
N PHE A 162 -0.39 -21.68 28.84
CA PHE A 162 -0.19 -20.49 28.03
C PHE A 162 -1.53 -19.84 27.61
N THR A 163 -1.77 -18.61 28.07
CA THR A 163 -2.97 -17.82 27.68
C THR A 163 -2.54 -16.49 27.07
N ILE A 164 -3.05 -16.19 25.87
CA ILE A 164 -2.82 -14.92 25.18
C ILE A 164 -4.18 -14.28 24.86
N LYS A 165 -4.39 -13.07 25.40
CA LYS A 165 -5.60 -12.28 25.12
C LYS A 165 -5.54 -11.55 23.78
N GLY A 166 -4.34 -11.32 23.24
CA GLY A 166 -4.14 -10.77 21.90
C GLY A 166 -3.99 -11.84 20.83
N SER A 167 -3.26 -11.47 19.79
CA SER A 167 -2.82 -12.34 18.70
C SER A 167 -1.53 -13.08 19.07
N LEU A 168 -1.35 -14.26 18.50
CA LEU A 168 -0.17 -15.09 18.68
C LEU A 168 0.48 -15.38 17.33
N ASN A 169 1.71 -14.89 17.15
CA ASN A 169 2.48 -15.12 15.94
C ASN A 169 3.68 -16.06 16.20
N LEU A 170 3.55 -17.29 15.69
CA LEU A 170 4.54 -18.37 15.72
C LEU A 170 5.13 -18.66 14.34
N GLY A 171 4.96 -17.75 13.37
CA GLY A 171 5.41 -17.99 12.00
C GLY A 171 6.91 -18.27 11.92
N ARG A 172 7.34 -19.19 11.06
CA ARG A 172 8.75 -19.58 10.87
C ARG A 172 9.47 -20.01 12.15
N THR A 173 8.75 -20.60 13.11
CA THR A 173 9.34 -21.23 14.29
C THR A 173 9.51 -22.74 14.11
N ASP A 174 10.27 -23.35 15.02
CA ASP A 174 10.47 -24.80 15.08
C ASP A 174 9.39 -25.54 15.88
N ILE A 175 8.33 -24.84 16.28
CA ILE A 175 7.20 -25.40 17.02
C ILE A 175 6.51 -26.49 16.19
N THR A 176 6.33 -27.66 16.82
CA THR A 176 5.73 -28.84 16.19
C THR A 176 4.31 -29.17 16.68
N LYS A 177 3.94 -28.67 17.87
CA LYS A 177 2.65 -28.88 18.53
C LYS A 177 2.22 -27.63 19.29
N LEU A 178 0.91 -27.43 19.42
CA LEU A 178 0.31 -26.41 20.27
C LEU A 178 -0.22 -27.08 21.56
N PRO A 179 -0.31 -26.35 22.69
CA PRO A 179 -1.00 -26.83 23.88
C PRO A 179 -2.47 -27.20 23.59
N GLU A 180 -3.01 -28.25 24.23
CA GLU A 180 -4.35 -28.77 23.93
C GLU A 180 -5.47 -27.74 24.18
N ASN A 181 -5.31 -26.90 25.21
CA ASN A 181 -6.30 -25.90 25.62
C ASN A 181 -5.92 -24.47 25.22
N LEU A 182 -5.12 -24.30 24.16
CA LEU A 182 -4.69 -22.98 23.71
C LEU A 182 -5.89 -22.12 23.30
N LYS A 183 -6.05 -20.98 23.97
CA LYS A 183 -7.04 -19.95 23.66
C LYS A 183 -6.32 -18.72 23.11
N VAL A 184 -6.72 -18.28 21.93
CA VAL A 184 -6.23 -17.05 21.29
C VAL A 184 -7.42 -16.17 20.96
N ASP A 185 -7.53 -15.06 21.68
CA ASP A 185 -8.61 -14.09 21.51
C ASP A 185 -8.41 -13.18 20.27
N GLY A 186 -7.17 -13.07 19.77
CA GLY A 186 -6.83 -12.45 18.50
C GLY A 186 -6.61 -13.46 17.36
N SER A 187 -5.67 -13.12 16.48
CA SER A 187 -5.29 -13.96 15.33
C SER A 187 -4.20 -14.95 15.71
N LEU A 188 -4.23 -16.15 15.13
CA LEU A 188 -3.20 -17.18 15.30
C LEU A 188 -2.43 -17.38 13.99
N ILE A 189 -1.16 -16.99 13.98
CA ILE A 189 -0.29 -17.03 12.80
C ILE A 189 0.76 -18.13 12.99
N LEU A 190 0.67 -19.17 12.17
CA LEU A 190 1.53 -20.36 12.21
C LEU A 190 2.30 -20.54 10.90
N ALA A 191 2.27 -19.54 10.02
CA ALA A 191 2.81 -19.62 8.68
C ALA A 191 4.26 -20.10 8.66
N SER A 192 4.57 -21.12 7.85
CA SER A 192 5.90 -21.73 7.72
C SER A 192 6.49 -22.31 9.02
N SER A 193 5.66 -22.61 10.04
CA SER A 193 6.09 -23.38 11.21
C SER A 193 6.12 -24.89 10.91
N LYS A 194 6.72 -25.67 11.82
CA LYS A 194 6.79 -27.14 11.73
C LYS A 194 5.54 -27.87 12.25
N ILE A 195 4.44 -27.17 12.48
CA ILE A 195 3.19 -27.74 12.98
C ILE A 195 2.60 -28.74 11.97
N LYS A 196 2.21 -29.92 12.47
CA LYS A 196 1.63 -31.02 11.67
C LYS A 196 0.19 -31.34 12.05
N LYS A 197 -0.24 -30.98 13.27
CA LYS A 197 -1.56 -31.28 13.83
C LYS A 197 -2.05 -30.08 14.61
N PHE A 198 -3.37 -29.90 14.61
CA PHE A 198 -4.05 -28.88 15.39
C PHE A 198 -4.71 -29.56 16.60
N PRO A 199 -4.74 -28.91 17.78
CA PRO A 199 -5.51 -29.40 18.93
C PRO A 199 -7.00 -29.52 18.58
N LYS A 200 -7.73 -30.39 19.29
CA LYS A 200 -9.16 -30.62 19.02
C LYS A 200 -10.01 -29.39 19.33
N ASP A 201 -9.69 -28.71 20.43
CA ASP A 201 -10.56 -27.69 21.07
C ASP A 201 -9.98 -26.26 21.02
N VAL A 202 -9.00 -26.05 20.15
CA VAL A 202 -8.41 -24.75 19.87
C VAL A 202 -9.46 -23.73 19.41
N GLN A 203 -9.42 -22.54 20.01
CA GLN A 203 -10.31 -21.43 19.68
C GLN A 203 -9.49 -20.24 19.17
N VAL A 204 -9.86 -19.75 17.98
CA VAL A 204 -9.27 -18.56 17.35
C VAL A 204 -10.40 -17.60 17.01
N LYS A 205 -10.45 -16.46 17.71
CA LYS A 205 -11.55 -15.49 17.57
C LYS A 205 -11.38 -14.51 16.42
N ALA A 206 -10.21 -14.45 15.77
CA ALA A 206 -9.98 -13.64 14.57
C ALA A 206 -9.44 -14.49 13.40
N ASP A 207 -8.27 -14.17 12.84
CA ASP A 207 -7.70 -14.86 11.67
C ASP A 207 -6.87 -16.10 12.07
N LEU A 208 -6.83 -17.10 11.20
CA LEU A 208 -5.97 -18.28 11.31
C LEU A 208 -5.12 -18.44 10.05
N ASP A 209 -3.81 -18.22 10.19
CA ASP A 209 -2.83 -18.36 9.11
C ASP A 209 -2.01 -19.64 9.28
N LEU A 210 -2.24 -20.62 8.41
CA LEU A 210 -1.56 -21.92 8.37
C LEU A 210 -0.67 -22.07 7.14
N ARG A 211 -0.35 -20.98 6.43
CA ARG A 211 0.36 -21.04 5.15
C ARG A 211 1.65 -21.82 5.25
N TYR A 212 1.93 -22.65 4.26
CA TYR A 212 3.18 -23.42 4.15
C TYR A 212 3.50 -24.29 5.38
N THR A 213 2.50 -24.67 6.17
CA THR A 213 2.64 -25.68 7.23
C THR A 213 2.45 -27.09 6.68
N GLU A 214 2.86 -28.09 7.47
CA GLU A 214 2.74 -29.51 7.14
C GLU A 214 1.38 -30.11 7.58
N ILE A 215 0.39 -29.28 7.91
CA ILE A 215 -0.94 -29.70 8.33
C ILE A 215 -1.66 -30.50 7.23
N ARG A 216 -2.31 -31.58 7.65
CA ARG A 216 -3.04 -32.51 6.75
C ARG A 216 -4.55 -32.62 7.05
N LYS A 217 -4.97 -32.29 8.27
CA LYS A 217 -6.38 -32.32 8.73
C LYS A 217 -6.61 -31.14 9.68
N LEU A 218 -7.79 -30.52 9.57
CA LEU A 218 -8.31 -29.53 10.53
C LEU A 218 -9.27 -30.22 11.52
N PRO A 219 -9.49 -29.67 12.72
CA PRO A 219 -10.50 -30.16 13.65
C PRO A 219 -11.89 -30.14 13.03
N ASP A 220 -12.74 -31.11 13.39
CA ASP A 220 -14.03 -31.31 12.73
C ASP A 220 -15.03 -30.17 12.99
N ASN A 221 -14.88 -29.44 14.10
CA ASN A 221 -15.73 -28.31 14.53
C ASN A 221 -15.03 -26.94 14.44
N LEU A 222 -13.97 -26.80 13.63
CA LEU A 222 -13.24 -25.55 13.52
C LEU A 222 -14.15 -24.42 12.99
N THR A 223 -14.23 -23.33 13.76
CA THR A 223 -14.83 -22.05 13.35
C THR A 223 -13.75 -20.99 13.37
N VAL A 224 -13.67 -20.20 12.28
CA VAL A 224 -12.76 -19.06 12.18
C VAL A 224 -13.60 -17.81 11.93
N ASN A 225 -13.56 -16.86 12.86
CA ASN A 225 -14.35 -15.64 12.79
C ASN A 225 -13.79 -14.60 11.80
N GLY A 226 -12.50 -14.69 11.48
CA GLY A 226 -11.86 -13.92 10.43
C GLY A 226 -11.55 -14.78 9.20
N ASN A 227 -10.36 -14.58 8.65
CA ASN A 227 -9.82 -15.28 7.50
C ASN A 227 -9.14 -16.59 7.90
N LEU A 228 -9.23 -17.61 7.04
CA LEU A 228 -8.50 -18.87 7.16
C LEU A 228 -7.59 -19.03 5.94
N ASP A 229 -6.28 -18.99 6.15
CA ASP A 229 -5.30 -19.19 5.10
C ASP A 229 -4.63 -20.56 5.19
N LEU A 230 -4.93 -21.43 4.23
CA LEU A 230 -4.38 -22.78 4.09
C LEU A 230 -3.44 -22.90 2.89
N SER A 231 -2.96 -21.78 2.34
CA SER A 231 -2.18 -21.76 1.12
C SER A 231 -0.88 -22.56 1.28
N GLY A 232 -0.55 -23.38 0.28
CA GLY A 232 0.66 -24.21 0.31
C GLY A 232 0.66 -25.35 1.35
N THR A 233 -0.46 -25.61 2.05
CA THR A 233 -0.57 -26.75 2.97
C THR A 233 -0.77 -28.09 2.25
N LYS A 234 -0.66 -29.19 3.00
CA LYS A 234 -0.89 -30.57 2.50
C LYS A 234 -2.28 -31.11 2.87
N ILE A 235 -3.24 -30.24 3.18
CA ILE A 235 -4.59 -30.60 3.58
C ILE A 235 -5.33 -31.32 2.44
N LYS A 236 -5.99 -32.46 2.74
CA LYS A 236 -6.69 -33.26 1.71
C LYS A 236 -8.22 -33.14 1.77
N LYS A 237 -8.76 -32.77 2.93
CA LYS A 237 -10.20 -32.66 3.18
C LYS A 237 -10.46 -31.48 4.12
N LEU A 238 -11.50 -30.70 3.83
CA LEU A 238 -12.04 -29.71 4.76
C LEU A 238 -13.11 -30.38 5.66
N PRO A 239 -13.22 -29.99 6.94
CA PRO A 239 -14.34 -30.39 7.79
C PRO A 239 -15.68 -30.05 7.14
N ALA A 240 -16.69 -30.90 7.35
CA ALA A 240 -18.01 -30.71 6.75
C ALA A 240 -18.71 -29.43 7.26
N ASN A 241 -18.47 -29.08 8.52
CA ASN A 241 -19.06 -27.94 9.21
C ASN A 241 -18.07 -26.75 9.33
N LEU A 242 -17.01 -26.72 8.51
CA LEU A 242 -16.05 -25.62 8.54
C LEU A 242 -16.75 -24.30 8.21
N ARG A 243 -16.76 -23.38 9.17
CA ARG A 243 -17.28 -22.02 9.02
C ARG A 243 -16.15 -21.01 9.10
N VAL A 244 -16.02 -20.19 8.06
CA VAL A 244 -15.08 -19.08 7.97
C VAL A 244 -15.90 -17.81 7.74
N ASN A 245 -15.93 -16.88 8.70
CA ASN A 245 -16.68 -15.63 8.56
C ASN A 245 -15.90 -14.55 7.77
N GLY A 246 -14.75 -14.89 7.19
CA GLY A 246 -13.99 -14.06 6.25
C GLY A 246 -13.64 -14.82 4.96
N CYS A 247 -12.41 -14.65 4.49
CA CYS A 247 -11.87 -15.32 3.31
C CYS A 247 -11.30 -16.71 3.68
N LEU A 248 -11.62 -17.73 2.88
CA LEU A 248 -10.92 -19.01 2.89
C LEU A 248 -9.90 -19.02 1.73
N ALA A 249 -8.61 -18.98 2.05
CA ALA A 249 -7.55 -19.05 1.06
C ALA A 249 -6.97 -20.46 0.92
N LEU A 250 -6.96 -20.97 -0.31
CA LEU A 250 -6.49 -22.30 -0.69
C LEU A 250 -5.42 -22.21 -1.80
N ARG A 251 -4.64 -21.13 -1.83
CA ARG A 251 -3.69 -20.84 -2.93
C ARG A 251 -2.58 -21.88 -3.02
N GLY A 252 -2.29 -22.34 -4.23
CA GLY A 252 -1.19 -23.27 -4.49
C GLY A 252 -1.31 -24.64 -3.81
N CYS A 253 -2.50 -25.04 -3.35
CA CYS A 253 -2.74 -26.35 -2.75
C CYS A 253 -2.65 -27.47 -3.81
N SER A 254 -1.66 -28.37 -3.67
CA SER A 254 -1.47 -29.52 -4.57
C SER A 254 -2.68 -30.48 -4.60
N THR A 255 -3.47 -30.50 -3.54
CA THR A 255 -4.64 -31.35 -3.29
C THR A 255 -5.97 -30.69 -3.64
N ILE A 256 -5.97 -29.49 -4.24
CA ILE A 256 -7.17 -28.66 -4.40
C ILE A 256 -8.36 -29.37 -5.06
N ASN A 257 -8.13 -30.22 -6.07
CA ASN A 257 -9.20 -30.95 -6.73
C ASN A 257 -9.91 -31.96 -5.79
N GLN A 258 -9.22 -32.47 -4.76
CA GLN A 258 -9.80 -33.32 -3.73
C GLN A 258 -10.64 -32.49 -2.74
N LEU A 259 -10.11 -31.35 -2.28
CA LEU A 259 -10.81 -30.42 -1.39
C LEU A 259 -12.15 -29.97 -1.98
N LEU A 260 -12.16 -29.69 -3.28
CA LEU A 260 -13.33 -29.15 -3.98
C LEU A 260 -14.38 -30.20 -4.39
N LYS A 261 -14.07 -31.51 -4.35
CA LYS A 261 -15.01 -32.57 -4.79
C LYS A 261 -16.29 -32.60 -3.95
N ASN A 262 -16.16 -32.40 -2.64
CA ASN A 262 -17.25 -32.41 -1.66
C ASN A 262 -17.21 -31.14 -0.81
N PHE A 263 -17.02 -29.98 -1.43
CA PHE A 263 -16.91 -28.71 -0.73
C PHE A 263 -18.22 -28.38 0.00
N LYS A 264 -18.19 -28.39 1.34
CA LYS A 264 -19.31 -28.06 2.23
C LYS A 264 -19.04 -26.87 3.15
N ALA A 265 -17.80 -26.35 3.16
CA ALA A 265 -17.43 -25.23 3.99
C ALA A 265 -18.21 -23.97 3.59
N THR A 266 -18.49 -23.11 4.56
CA THR A 266 -19.10 -21.79 4.33
C THR A 266 -18.04 -20.71 4.52
N CYS A 267 -17.89 -19.83 3.54
CA CYS A 267 -16.99 -18.67 3.59
C CYS A 267 -17.61 -17.45 2.93
N ILE A 268 -17.21 -16.24 3.32
CA ILE A 268 -17.65 -15.01 2.67
C ILE A 268 -16.98 -14.89 1.29
N SER A 269 -15.65 -15.04 1.29
CA SER A 269 -14.82 -15.02 0.08
C SER A 269 -14.00 -16.31 -0.03
N LEU A 270 -13.61 -16.68 -1.25
CA LEU A 270 -12.82 -17.88 -1.53
C LEU A 270 -11.68 -17.54 -2.49
N ASP A 271 -10.44 -17.76 -2.05
CA ASP A 271 -9.25 -17.63 -2.88
C ASP A 271 -8.75 -19.01 -3.31
N LEU A 272 -8.85 -19.29 -4.61
CA LEU A 272 -8.35 -20.49 -5.26
C LEU A 272 -7.17 -20.18 -6.20
N SER A 273 -6.56 -19.01 -6.12
CA SER A 273 -5.51 -18.55 -7.03
C SER A 273 -4.30 -19.50 -7.10
N CYS A 274 -3.54 -19.38 -8.19
CA CYS A 274 -2.33 -20.16 -8.46
C CYS A 274 -2.51 -21.69 -8.43
N ASN A 275 -3.74 -22.21 -8.57
CA ASN A 275 -4.02 -23.63 -8.51
C ASN A 275 -4.21 -24.29 -9.89
N LYS A 276 -3.98 -25.61 -9.92
CA LYS A 276 -4.30 -26.47 -11.08
C LYS A 276 -5.75 -26.98 -11.05
N ILE A 277 -6.70 -26.16 -10.59
CA ILE A 277 -8.14 -26.50 -10.60
C ILE A 277 -8.66 -26.60 -12.03
N LYS A 278 -9.49 -27.61 -12.31
CA LYS A 278 -10.11 -27.80 -13.63
C LYS A 278 -11.58 -27.38 -13.66
N LYS A 279 -12.27 -27.41 -12.52
CA LYS A 279 -13.70 -27.15 -12.39
C LYS A 279 -13.97 -26.40 -11.09
N VAL A 280 -14.84 -25.40 -11.14
CA VAL A 280 -15.43 -24.78 -9.94
C VAL A 280 -16.53 -25.70 -9.39
N PRO A 281 -16.67 -25.88 -8.06
CA PRO A 281 -17.73 -26.72 -7.48
C PRO A 281 -19.13 -26.22 -7.87
N LYS A 282 -20.06 -27.16 -8.13
CA LYS A 282 -21.44 -26.81 -8.51
C LYS A 282 -22.22 -26.08 -7.41
N ASN A 283 -21.99 -26.47 -6.16
CA ASN A 283 -22.73 -25.97 -5.00
C ASN A 283 -22.01 -24.79 -4.33
N LEU A 284 -21.04 -24.17 -5.01
CA LEU A 284 -20.28 -23.08 -4.44
C LEU A 284 -21.17 -21.84 -4.33
N LYS A 285 -21.42 -21.40 -3.09
CA LYS A 285 -22.11 -20.15 -2.78
C LYS A 285 -21.07 -19.17 -2.25
N ILE A 286 -20.79 -18.11 -3.00
CA ILE A 286 -19.87 -17.04 -2.59
C ILE A 286 -20.69 -15.81 -2.20
N GLN A 287 -20.48 -15.30 -1.00
CA GLN A 287 -21.21 -14.14 -0.48
C GLN A 287 -20.55 -12.80 -0.85
N SER A 288 -19.25 -12.80 -1.13
CA SER A 288 -18.49 -11.66 -1.66
C SER A 288 -17.62 -12.14 -2.84
N SER A 289 -16.32 -12.35 -2.65
CA SER A 289 -15.38 -12.44 -3.76
C SER A 289 -14.85 -13.86 -4.02
N LEU A 290 -14.56 -14.16 -5.29
CA LEU A 290 -14.00 -15.41 -5.75
C LEU A 290 -12.73 -15.15 -6.58
N ASP A 291 -11.57 -15.51 -6.03
CA ASP A 291 -10.30 -15.37 -6.73
C ASP A 291 -9.91 -16.70 -7.41
N LEU A 292 -9.73 -16.64 -8.73
CA LEU A 292 -9.35 -17.72 -9.62
C LEU A 292 -8.12 -17.34 -10.48
N ASN A 293 -7.34 -16.35 -10.04
CA ASN A 293 -6.16 -15.86 -10.72
C ASN A 293 -5.16 -16.98 -10.99
N SER A 294 -4.52 -16.94 -12.17
CA SER A 294 -3.53 -17.91 -12.63
C SER A 294 -4.01 -19.37 -12.65
N CYS A 295 -5.33 -19.62 -12.62
CA CYS A 295 -5.87 -20.99 -12.59
C CYS A 295 -6.00 -21.63 -13.98
N LYS A 296 -6.09 -22.97 -14.02
CA LYS A 296 -6.32 -23.76 -15.25
C LYS A 296 -7.77 -24.23 -15.44
N ILE A 297 -8.73 -23.35 -15.12
CA ILE A 297 -10.16 -23.69 -15.13
C ILE A 297 -10.65 -23.99 -16.55
N LYS A 298 -11.36 -25.12 -16.69
CA LYS A 298 -11.97 -25.55 -17.96
C LYS A 298 -13.49 -25.49 -17.95
N LYS A 299 -14.13 -25.60 -16.78
CA LYS A 299 -15.59 -25.61 -16.64
C LYS A 299 -16.03 -24.81 -15.41
N PHE A 300 -17.05 -24.00 -15.59
CA PHE A 300 -17.81 -23.35 -14.53
C PHE A 300 -19.17 -24.06 -14.39
N PRO A 301 -19.84 -23.94 -13.23
CA PRO A 301 -21.27 -24.27 -13.14
C PRO A 301 -22.08 -23.41 -14.11
N ALA A 302 -23.22 -23.93 -14.58
CA ALA A 302 -24.06 -23.25 -15.58
C ALA A 302 -24.59 -21.90 -15.06
N GLU A 303 -24.91 -21.86 -13.77
CA GLU A 303 -25.37 -20.68 -13.05
C GLU A 303 -24.34 -20.41 -11.95
N LEU A 304 -23.53 -19.37 -12.15
CA LEU A 304 -22.57 -18.88 -11.17
C LEU A 304 -22.91 -17.44 -10.88
N THR A 305 -23.22 -17.16 -9.62
CA THR A 305 -23.45 -15.80 -9.12
C THR A 305 -22.35 -15.46 -8.14
N VAL A 306 -21.67 -14.34 -8.37
CA VAL A 306 -20.65 -13.79 -7.48
C VAL A 306 -21.14 -12.42 -7.00
N LYS A 307 -21.42 -12.31 -5.71
CA LYS A 307 -21.97 -11.09 -5.11
C LYS A 307 -20.95 -9.96 -4.94
N GLY A 308 -19.66 -10.28 -4.94
CA GLY A 308 -18.55 -9.33 -4.92
C GLY A 308 -17.72 -9.46 -6.20
N ASN A 309 -16.40 -9.51 -6.06
CA ASN A 309 -15.45 -9.56 -7.19
C ASN A 309 -15.22 -10.97 -7.71
N LEU A 310 -15.01 -11.10 -9.02
CA LEU A 310 -14.56 -12.32 -9.67
C LEU A 310 -13.24 -12.05 -10.39
N ASP A 311 -12.16 -12.62 -9.85
CA ASP A 311 -10.81 -12.41 -10.37
C ASP A 311 -10.32 -13.64 -11.16
N LEU A 312 -9.93 -13.41 -12.41
CA LEU A 312 -9.50 -14.41 -13.39
C LEU A 312 -8.25 -13.95 -14.16
N LEU A 313 -7.42 -13.08 -13.55
CA LEU A 313 -6.13 -12.61 -14.06
C LEU A 313 -5.28 -13.80 -14.51
N GLU A 314 -4.74 -13.75 -15.73
CA GLU A 314 -3.92 -14.80 -16.36
C GLU A 314 -4.55 -16.21 -16.40
N ALA A 315 -5.85 -16.34 -16.13
CA ALA A 315 -6.52 -17.63 -16.06
C ALA A 315 -6.57 -18.30 -17.45
N LYS A 316 -6.29 -19.61 -17.50
CA LYS A 316 -6.34 -20.41 -18.74
C LYS A 316 -7.76 -20.88 -19.07
N ILE A 317 -8.72 -19.97 -18.99
CA ILE A 317 -10.14 -20.19 -19.29
C ILE A 317 -10.43 -20.11 -20.79
N LYS A 318 -11.39 -20.92 -21.27
CA LYS A 318 -11.84 -20.87 -22.67
C LYS A 318 -13.13 -20.07 -22.84
N LYS A 319 -14.06 -20.17 -21.89
CA LYS A 319 -15.40 -19.57 -21.91
C LYS A 319 -15.88 -19.34 -20.48
N LEU A 320 -16.66 -18.28 -20.28
CA LEU A 320 -17.44 -18.02 -19.06
C LEU A 320 -18.83 -18.67 -19.18
N PRO A 321 -19.54 -18.91 -18.05
CA PRO A 321 -20.91 -19.42 -18.09
C PRO A 321 -21.88 -18.41 -18.72
N ALA A 322 -22.93 -18.91 -19.37
CA ALA A 322 -23.81 -18.09 -20.20
C ALA A 322 -24.65 -17.07 -19.40
N LYS A 323 -24.98 -17.40 -18.14
CA LYS A 323 -25.72 -16.56 -17.20
C LYS A 323 -24.83 -16.09 -16.03
N LEU A 324 -23.58 -15.72 -16.32
CA LEU A 324 -22.68 -15.18 -15.30
C LEU A 324 -23.17 -13.81 -14.84
N THR A 325 -23.34 -13.64 -13.53
CA THR A 325 -23.60 -12.34 -12.89
C THR A 325 -22.52 -12.07 -11.86
N VAL A 326 -21.91 -10.89 -11.96
CA VAL A 326 -20.92 -10.35 -11.01
C VAL A 326 -21.43 -8.99 -10.54
N ASN A 327 -21.68 -8.83 -9.25
CA ASN A 327 -22.28 -7.58 -8.74
C ASN A 327 -21.24 -6.46 -8.54
N GLU A 328 -19.97 -6.81 -8.32
CA GLU A 328 -18.87 -5.83 -8.27
C GLU A 328 -17.98 -5.98 -9.52
N ASN A 329 -16.67 -6.19 -9.35
CA ASN A 329 -15.72 -6.16 -10.45
C ASN A 329 -15.45 -7.54 -11.04
N LEU A 330 -15.24 -7.59 -12.36
CA LEU A 330 -14.80 -8.77 -13.09
C LEU A 330 -13.44 -8.50 -13.73
N ASN A 331 -12.41 -9.17 -13.24
CA ASN A 331 -11.06 -9.07 -13.80
C ASN A 331 -10.73 -10.30 -14.66
N LEU A 332 -10.50 -10.10 -15.96
CA LEU A 332 -10.10 -11.11 -16.94
C LEU A 332 -8.77 -10.74 -17.62
N GLU A 333 -7.99 -9.84 -17.03
CA GLU A 333 -6.70 -9.40 -17.58
C GLU A 333 -5.80 -10.60 -17.91
N ASP A 334 -5.23 -10.60 -19.12
CA ASP A 334 -4.40 -11.67 -19.68
C ASP A 334 -5.01 -13.09 -19.68
N ALA A 335 -6.33 -13.21 -19.44
CA ALA A 335 -7.02 -14.48 -19.50
C ALA A 335 -7.06 -15.01 -20.94
N LYS A 336 -6.97 -16.34 -21.10
CA LYS A 336 -6.98 -17.01 -22.43
C LYS A 336 -8.37 -17.12 -23.06
N ILE A 337 -9.25 -16.17 -22.75
CA ILE A 337 -10.62 -16.07 -23.24
C ILE A 337 -10.68 -15.42 -24.63
N LYS A 338 -11.64 -15.86 -25.46
CA LYS A 338 -11.83 -15.35 -26.83
C LYS A 338 -13.13 -14.58 -27.03
N LYS A 339 -14.13 -14.79 -26.16
CA LYS A 339 -15.47 -14.18 -26.24
C LYS A 339 -16.08 -14.08 -24.84
N LEU A 340 -16.82 -12.99 -24.59
CA LEU A 340 -17.69 -12.84 -23.42
C LEU A 340 -19.08 -13.45 -23.68
N PRO A 341 -19.83 -13.87 -22.64
CA PRO A 341 -21.18 -14.38 -22.79
C PRO A 341 -22.15 -13.25 -23.20
N ALA A 342 -23.23 -13.61 -23.92
CA ALA A 342 -24.14 -12.64 -24.54
C ALA A 342 -24.92 -11.77 -23.53
N LYS A 343 -25.20 -12.32 -22.35
CA LYS A 343 -25.96 -11.70 -21.26
C LYS A 343 -25.07 -11.41 -20.03
N LEU A 344 -23.80 -11.07 -20.25
CA LEU A 344 -22.90 -10.74 -19.15
C LEU A 344 -23.34 -9.41 -18.50
N THR A 345 -23.50 -9.44 -17.18
CA THR A 345 -23.73 -8.25 -16.36
C THR A 345 -22.63 -8.15 -15.30
N VAL A 346 -22.01 -6.97 -15.22
CA VAL A 346 -20.99 -6.62 -14.23
C VAL A 346 -21.43 -5.32 -13.55
N GLY A 347 -21.71 -5.34 -12.25
CA GLY A 347 -22.18 -4.14 -11.55
C GLY A 347 -21.09 -3.09 -11.30
N GLY A 348 -19.84 -3.52 -11.20
CA GLY A 348 -18.66 -2.66 -11.09
C GLY A 348 -17.85 -2.60 -12.39
N GLN A 349 -16.53 -2.60 -12.24
CA GLN A 349 -15.57 -2.52 -13.33
C GLN A 349 -15.41 -3.86 -14.07
N LEU A 350 -15.18 -3.79 -15.38
CA LEU A 350 -14.82 -4.94 -16.20
C LEU A 350 -13.45 -4.71 -16.83
N SER A 351 -12.46 -5.52 -16.45
CA SER A 351 -11.17 -5.59 -17.14
C SER A 351 -11.10 -6.83 -18.03
N ILE A 352 -10.83 -6.63 -19.32
CA ILE A 352 -10.46 -7.69 -20.27
C ILE A 352 -9.12 -7.38 -20.94
N GLU A 353 -8.26 -6.64 -20.24
CA GLU A 353 -6.94 -6.22 -20.72
C GLU A 353 -6.10 -7.40 -21.21
N GLY A 354 -5.35 -7.21 -22.31
CA GLY A 354 -4.45 -8.24 -22.86
C GLY A 354 -5.14 -9.47 -23.47
N THR A 355 -6.47 -9.59 -23.36
CA THR A 355 -7.20 -10.75 -23.89
C THR A 355 -7.27 -10.76 -25.43
N SER A 356 -7.53 -11.95 -26.00
CA SER A 356 -7.73 -12.12 -27.44
C SER A 356 -9.16 -11.83 -27.93
N ILE A 357 -9.98 -11.14 -27.12
CA ILE A 357 -11.36 -10.79 -27.47
C ILE A 357 -11.36 -9.83 -28.67
N LYS A 358 -12.25 -10.09 -29.63
CA LYS A 358 -12.37 -9.33 -30.88
C LYS A 358 -13.61 -8.44 -30.94
N GLN A 359 -14.64 -8.74 -30.14
CA GLN A 359 -15.94 -8.07 -30.16
C GLN A 359 -16.57 -8.15 -28.75
N LEU A 360 -17.28 -7.10 -28.36
CA LEU A 360 -18.10 -7.07 -27.15
C LEU A 360 -19.52 -7.59 -27.46
N PRO A 361 -20.23 -8.18 -26.47
CA PRO A 361 -21.64 -8.54 -26.60
C PRO A 361 -22.53 -7.31 -26.83
N LYS A 362 -23.62 -7.45 -27.60
CA LYS A 362 -24.57 -6.35 -27.86
C LYS A 362 -25.22 -5.80 -26.58
N ASN A 363 -25.52 -6.68 -25.63
CA ASN A 363 -26.25 -6.37 -24.40
C ASN A 363 -25.33 -6.45 -23.16
N LEU A 364 -24.02 -6.24 -23.32
CA LEU A 364 -23.11 -6.19 -22.18
C LEU A 364 -23.42 -4.96 -21.33
N SER A 365 -23.67 -5.18 -20.03
CA SER A 365 -23.89 -4.13 -19.04
C SER A 365 -22.72 -4.11 -18.06
N VAL A 366 -22.12 -2.93 -17.89
CA VAL A 366 -21.02 -2.66 -16.98
C VAL A 366 -21.38 -1.41 -16.19
N GLY A 367 -21.49 -1.52 -14.87
CA GLY A 367 -21.87 -0.39 -14.02
C GLY A 367 -20.69 0.52 -13.64
N GLY A 368 -19.44 0.09 -13.87
CA GLY A 368 -18.22 0.86 -13.65
C GLY A 368 -17.40 1.13 -14.92
N GLU A 369 -16.08 1.22 -14.77
CA GLU A 369 -15.15 1.43 -15.89
C GLU A 369 -14.96 0.16 -16.72
N LEU A 370 -14.71 0.33 -18.02
CA LEU A 370 -14.46 -0.75 -18.96
C LEU A 370 -13.01 -0.69 -19.49
N ASN A 371 -12.16 -1.62 -19.04
CA ASN A 371 -10.78 -1.73 -19.52
C ASN A 371 -10.66 -2.76 -20.65
N LEU A 372 -10.39 -2.27 -21.86
CA LEU A 372 -10.20 -3.02 -23.11
C LEU A 372 -8.76 -2.94 -23.61
N SER A 373 -7.82 -2.46 -22.79
CA SER A 373 -6.42 -2.25 -23.15
C SER A 373 -5.80 -3.49 -23.79
N GLY A 374 -5.05 -3.34 -24.87
CA GLY A 374 -4.34 -4.44 -25.54
C GLY A 374 -5.23 -5.50 -26.21
N THR A 375 -6.55 -5.33 -26.24
CA THR A 375 -7.45 -6.29 -26.91
C THR A 375 -7.44 -6.17 -28.44
N LYS A 376 -8.05 -7.14 -29.12
CA LYS A 376 -8.20 -7.15 -30.59
C LYS A 376 -9.51 -6.50 -31.07
N ILE A 377 -10.18 -5.73 -30.22
CA ILE A 377 -11.45 -5.06 -30.51
C ILE A 377 -11.23 -3.93 -31.51
N LYS A 378 -11.98 -3.95 -32.62
CA LYS A 378 -11.85 -2.97 -33.71
C LYS A 378 -12.90 -1.86 -33.70
N LYS A 379 -14.03 -2.08 -33.03
CA LYS A 379 -15.17 -1.17 -32.97
C LYS A 379 -15.81 -1.23 -31.59
N ILE A 380 -16.26 -0.08 -31.10
CA ILE A 380 -17.09 0.05 -29.90
C ILE A 380 -18.51 0.39 -30.37
N SER A 381 -19.52 -0.24 -29.78
CA SER A 381 -20.93 0.03 -30.09
C SER A 381 -21.38 1.33 -29.43
N SER A 382 -22.32 2.04 -30.06
CA SER A 382 -22.97 3.22 -29.49
C SER A 382 -23.99 2.90 -28.38
N HIS A 383 -24.35 1.63 -28.17
CA HIS A 383 -25.29 1.25 -27.11
C HIS A 383 -24.66 1.20 -25.71
N PHE A 384 -23.35 1.31 -25.59
CA PHE A 384 -22.69 1.31 -24.29
C PHE A 384 -22.87 2.66 -23.61
N ASN A 385 -23.50 2.67 -22.43
CA ASN A 385 -23.40 3.76 -21.48
C ASN A 385 -22.08 3.60 -20.72
N ILE A 386 -21.10 4.47 -21.00
CA ILE A 386 -19.75 4.39 -20.41
C ILE A 386 -19.44 5.65 -19.60
N ALA A 387 -20.44 6.21 -18.94
CA ALA A 387 -20.29 7.42 -18.14
C ALA A 387 -19.10 7.36 -17.17
N ASN A 388 -18.75 6.18 -16.64
CA ASN A 388 -17.67 6.00 -15.67
C ASN A 388 -16.25 5.94 -16.28
N GLY A 389 -16.09 5.46 -17.51
CA GLY A 389 -14.80 5.48 -18.18
C GLY A 389 -14.46 4.26 -19.04
N ILE A 390 -13.61 4.47 -20.04
CA ILE A 390 -13.15 3.44 -20.97
C ILE A 390 -11.65 3.54 -21.19
N ASN A 391 -10.97 2.39 -21.10
CA ASN A 391 -9.59 2.25 -21.52
C ASN A 391 -9.49 1.47 -22.83
N LEU A 392 -9.09 2.15 -23.90
CA LEU A 392 -8.87 1.62 -25.24
C LEU A 392 -7.38 1.58 -25.61
N ALA A 393 -6.48 1.76 -24.65
CA ALA A 393 -5.04 1.78 -24.89
C ALA A 393 -4.60 0.59 -25.73
N CYS A 394 -3.70 0.81 -26.68
CA CYS A 394 -3.12 -0.26 -27.51
C CYS A 394 -4.15 -1.10 -28.31
N THR A 395 -5.38 -0.62 -28.51
CA THR A 395 -6.39 -1.32 -29.32
C THR A 395 -6.35 -0.90 -30.79
N PRO A 396 -6.84 -1.74 -31.74
CA PRO A 396 -6.94 -1.38 -33.15
C PRO A 396 -8.16 -0.49 -33.48
N VAL A 397 -8.86 0.05 -32.47
CA VAL A 397 -10.00 0.95 -32.67
C VAL A 397 -9.59 2.18 -33.47
N LYS A 398 -10.41 2.53 -34.48
CA LYS A 398 -10.14 3.66 -35.40
C LYS A 398 -11.00 4.89 -35.13
N LYS A 399 -12.15 4.74 -34.48
CA LYS A 399 -13.11 5.82 -34.23
C LYS A 399 -13.80 5.58 -32.88
N LEU A 400 -14.06 6.67 -32.16
CA LEU A 400 -14.96 6.66 -31.01
C LEU A 400 -16.43 6.68 -31.49
N PRO A 401 -17.36 6.07 -30.75
CA PRO A 401 -18.79 6.23 -30.99
C PRO A 401 -19.22 7.70 -30.88
N SER A 402 -20.22 8.12 -31.66
CA SER A 402 -20.72 9.50 -31.67
C SER A 402 -21.43 9.91 -30.38
N ASN A 403 -21.96 8.95 -29.64
CA ASN A 403 -22.62 9.16 -28.35
C ASN A 403 -21.64 9.34 -27.17
N PHE A 404 -20.32 9.35 -27.41
CA PHE A 404 -19.33 9.66 -26.39
C PHE A 404 -19.24 11.18 -26.21
N THR A 405 -20.27 11.76 -25.61
CA THR A 405 -20.33 13.18 -25.28
C THR A 405 -19.83 13.43 -23.87
N GLU A 406 -20.16 12.56 -22.92
CA GLU A 406 -19.75 12.69 -21.52
C GLU A 406 -19.14 11.38 -21.02
N ILE A 407 -17.97 11.48 -20.40
CA ILE A 407 -17.26 10.32 -19.86
C ILE A 407 -16.37 10.76 -18.70
N LYS A 408 -16.26 9.96 -17.65
CA LYS A 408 -15.38 10.31 -16.52
C LYS A 408 -13.91 10.12 -16.86
N ASN A 409 -13.52 8.95 -17.38
CA ASN A 409 -12.14 8.67 -17.79
C ASN A 409 -12.06 8.12 -19.23
N LEU A 410 -11.17 8.69 -20.05
CA LEU A 410 -10.96 8.24 -21.44
C LEU A 410 -9.48 8.02 -21.72
N TYR A 411 -9.10 6.77 -21.94
CA TYR A 411 -7.73 6.38 -22.31
C TYR A 411 -7.72 5.85 -23.74
N ILE A 412 -7.03 6.56 -24.64
CA ILE A 412 -6.90 6.18 -26.05
C ILE A 412 -5.45 6.29 -26.54
N ASN A 413 -4.49 6.15 -25.62
CA ASN A 413 -3.08 6.13 -25.95
C ASN A 413 -2.73 4.95 -26.86
N ILE A 414 -1.82 5.18 -27.82
CA ILE A 414 -1.35 4.15 -28.76
C ILE A 414 -2.52 3.52 -29.54
N THR A 415 -3.51 4.32 -29.94
CA THR A 415 -4.64 3.88 -30.79
C THR A 415 -4.55 4.43 -32.22
N LYS A 416 -5.41 3.93 -33.12
CA LYS A 416 -5.57 4.46 -34.48
C LYS A 416 -6.63 5.57 -34.56
N ILE A 417 -7.13 6.05 -33.41
CA ILE A 417 -8.13 7.12 -33.35
C ILE A 417 -7.47 8.44 -33.75
N SER A 418 -8.09 9.13 -34.71
CA SER A 418 -7.54 10.36 -35.29
C SER A 418 -8.31 11.63 -34.93
N ARG A 419 -9.51 11.50 -34.36
CA ARG A 419 -10.39 12.62 -34.00
C ARG A 419 -11.22 12.28 -32.74
N LEU A 420 -11.39 13.27 -31.87
CA LEU A 420 -12.32 13.24 -30.73
C LEU A 420 -13.69 13.80 -31.16
N PRO A 421 -14.81 13.40 -30.52
CA PRO A 421 -16.10 14.07 -30.68
C PRO A 421 -15.99 15.57 -30.37
N ASP A 422 -16.75 16.40 -31.10
CA ASP A 422 -16.59 17.87 -31.01
C ASP A 422 -17.07 18.44 -29.66
N ASN A 423 -18.09 17.81 -29.05
CA ASN A 423 -18.67 18.19 -27.76
C ASN A 423 -18.29 17.20 -26.65
N LEU A 424 -17.07 16.66 -26.70
CA LEU A 424 -16.59 15.73 -25.68
C LEU A 424 -16.29 16.49 -24.37
N HIS A 425 -16.94 16.06 -23.29
CA HIS A 425 -16.65 16.41 -21.91
C HIS A 425 -16.03 15.19 -21.20
N VAL A 426 -14.85 15.38 -20.60
CA VAL A 426 -14.17 14.37 -19.80
C VAL A 426 -14.08 14.82 -18.35
N TRP A 427 -14.83 14.22 -17.42
CA TRP A 427 -14.91 14.72 -16.05
C TRP A 427 -13.59 14.62 -15.27
N GLU A 428 -12.75 13.64 -15.57
CA GLU A 428 -11.49 13.45 -14.86
C GLU A 428 -10.30 13.41 -15.81
N ASN A 429 -9.97 12.25 -16.37
CA ASN A 429 -8.70 12.05 -17.05
C ASN A 429 -8.88 11.75 -18.54
N LEU A 430 -8.22 12.55 -19.39
CA LEU A 430 -8.11 12.32 -20.83
C LEU A 430 -6.66 11.99 -21.20
N VAL A 431 -6.43 10.74 -21.63
CA VAL A 431 -5.09 10.22 -21.96
C VAL A 431 -4.97 9.92 -23.44
N LEU A 432 -4.18 10.74 -24.14
CA LEU A 432 -4.00 10.73 -25.59
C LEU A 432 -2.57 10.36 -26.02
N CYS A 433 -1.73 9.90 -25.10
CA CYS A 433 -0.30 9.68 -25.30
C CYS A 433 -0.03 8.84 -26.58
N SER A 434 0.88 9.30 -27.43
CA SER A 434 1.26 8.58 -28.66
C SER A 434 0.08 8.24 -29.61
N SER A 435 -1.04 8.95 -29.50
CA SER A 435 -2.22 8.77 -30.38
C SER A 435 -2.03 9.42 -31.76
N LYS A 436 -2.95 9.16 -32.70
CA LYS A 436 -2.96 9.79 -34.03
C LYS A 436 -3.73 11.11 -34.06
N ILE A 437 -4.16 11.63 -32.92
CA ILE A 437 -4.88 12.90 -32.82
C ILE A 437 -3.95 14.06 -33.16
N LYS A 438 -4.43 14.95 -34.05
CA LYS A 438 -3.69 16.14 -34.51
C LYS A 438 -4.30 17.46 -34.01
N LYS A 439 -5.57 17.44 -33.58
CA LYS A 439 -6.30 18.62 -33.15
C LYS A 439 -7.28 18.24 -32.03
N LEU A 440 -7.34 19.06 -30.99
CA LEU A 440 -8.34 18.97 -29.93
C LEU A 440 -9.61 19.75 -30.35
N PRO A 441 -10.82 19.30 -29.96
CA PRO A 441 -12.04 20.08 -30.14
C PRO A 441 -11.94 21.47 -29.50
N LYS A 442 -12.57 22.48 -30.11
CA LYS A 442 -12.51 23.87 -29.61
C LYS A 442 -13.12 24.01 -28.21
N ASN A 443 -14.18 23.26 -27.93
CA ASN A 443 -14.92 23.29 -26.68
C ASN A 443 -14.63 22.05 -25.81
N LEU A 444 -13.47 21.41 -25.99
CA LEU A 444 -13.08 20.26 -25.19
C LEU A 444 -13.01 20.65 -23.71
N GLN A 445 -13.75 19.94 -22.87
CA GLN A 445 -13.70 20.09 -21.42
C GLN A 445 -13.04 18.85 -20.81
N VAL A 446 -12.11 19.07 -19.89
CA VAL A 446 -11.41 18.02 -19.14
C VAL A 446 -11.30 18.48 -17.70
N GLY A 447 -11.72 17.69 -16.72
CA GLY A 447 -11.73 18.13 -15.32
C GLY A 447 -10.36 18.07 -14.64
N LYS A 448 -9.72 16.90 -14.58
CA LYS A 448 -8.48 16.70 -13.79
C LYS A 448 -7.21 16.79 -14.62
N LYS A 449 -6.97 15.80 -15.48
CA LYS A 449 -5.68 15.62 -16.16
C LYS A 449 -5.85 15.46 -17.67
N LEU A 450 -4.94 16.10 -18.42
CA LEU A 450 -4.83 15.95 -19.87
C LEU A 450 -3.42 15.49 -20.27
N LEU A 451 -3.28 14.25 -20.73
CA LEU A 451 -1.97 13.70 -21.11
C LEU A 451 -1.84 13.65 -22.64
N LEU A 452 -1.02 14.52 -23.21
CA LEU A 452 -0.86 14.70 -24.66
C LEU A 452 0.50 14.27 -25.17
N ASN A 453 1.37 13.72 -24.32
CA ASN A 453 2.75 13.51 -24.67
C ASN A 453 2.91 12.63 -25.93
N ASP A 454 3.88 12.98 -26.77
CA ASP A 454 4.17 12.28 -28.02
C ASP A 454 3.00 12.30 -29.05
N THR A 455 2.28 13.42 -29.14
CA THR A 455 1.23 13.64 -30.15
C THR A 455 1.61 14.71 -31.18
N LYS A 456 0.86 14.77 -32.29
CA LYS A 456 1.02 15.82 -33.31
C LYS A 456 0.13 17.05 -33.08
N ILE A 457 -0.39 17.22 -31.86
CA ILE A 457 -1.25 18.35 -31.49
C ILE A 457 -0.44 19.65 -31.52
N LYS A 458 -0.98 20.68 -32.16
CA LYS A 458 -0.32 21.98 -32.37
C LYS A 458 -0.81 23.11 -31.46
N LYS A 459 -2.03 23.01 -30.93
CA LYS A 459 -2.69 24.04 -30.13
C LYS A 459 -3.57 23.40 -29.05
N LEU A 460 -3.66 24.08 -27.89
CA LEU A 460 -4.63 23.79 -26.85
C LEU A 460 -5.93 24.60 -27.09
N PRO A 461 -7.08 24.17 -26.54
CA PRO A 461 -8.25 25.03 -26.42
C PRO A 461 -7.94 26.26 -25.54
N GLU A 462 -8.54 27.41 -25.83
CA GLU A 462 -8.30 28.64 -25.05
C GLU A 462 -8.80 28.46 -23.60
N ASN A 463 -10.07 28.08 -23.39
CA ASN A 463 -10.68 27.98 -22.06
C ASN A 463 -10.42 26.63 -21.35
N LEU A 464 -9.19 26.11 -21.40
CA LEU A 464 -8.86 24.83 -20.78
C LEU A 464 -8.54 25.00 -19.28
N LYS A 465 -9.42 24.48 -18.42
CA LYS A 465 -9.24 24.46 -16.96
C LYS A 465 -9.04 23.03 -16.48
N LEU A 466 -7.99 22.79 -15.69
CA LEU A 466 -7.63 21.47 -15.16
C LEU A 466 -7.41 21.58 -13.65
N GLU A 467 -8.10 20.77 -12.85
CA GLU A 467 -7.88 20.67 -11.40
C GLU A 467 -6.46 20.20 -11.07
N GLU A 468 -5.84 19.41 -11.96
CA GLU A 468 -4.50 18.91 -11.77
C GLU A 468 -3.53 19.46 -12.81
N GLY A 469 -3.46 18.87 -14.01
CA GLY A 469 -2.42 19.32 -14.94
C GLY A 469 -2.28 18.57 -16.25
N ILE A 470 -1.27 18.97 -17.00
CA ILE A 470 -1.12 18.64 -18.41
C ILE A 470 0.31 18.21 -18.78
N ASP A 471 0.41 17.16 -19.59
CA ASP A 471 1.69 16.71 -20.17
C ASP A 471 1.75 17.02 -21.67
N LEU A 472 2.62 17.98 -22.03
CA LEU A 472 2.85 18.50 -23.36
C LEU A 472 4.16 18.03 -23.99
N ARG A 473 4.93 17.17 -23.32
CA ARG A 473 6.24 16.72 -23.81
C ARG A 473 6.11 16.04 -25.17
N LYS A 474 7.00 16.35 -26.11
CA LYS A 474 7.00 15.79 -27.47
C LYS A 474 5.71 16.09 -28.27
N THR A 475 4.90 17.08 -27.87
CA THR A 475 3.79 17.59 -28.70
C THR A 475 4.31 18.55 -29.77
N GLN A 476 3.46 19.10 -30.64
CA GLN A 476 3.80 20.21 -31.56
C GLN A 476 3.36 21.60 -31.05
N ILE A 477 2.91 21.69 -29.79
CA ILE A 477 2.49 22.95 -29.17
C ILE A 477 3.70 23.87 -29.01
N ARG A 478 3.51 25.15 -29.33
CA ARG A 478 4.53 26.21 -29.22
C ARG A 478 4.12 27.37 -28.31
N TYR A 479 2.84 27.48 -27.97
CA TYR A 479 2.29 28.54 -27.14
C TYR A 479 1.29 27.95 -26.15
N LEU A 480 1.32 28.45 -24.92
CA LEU A 480 0.29 28.19 -23.90
C LEU A 480 -0.81 29.26 -24.02
N PRO A 481 -2.10 28.92 -23.97
CA PRO A 481 -3.17 29.91 -23.90
C PRO A 481 -3.13 30.63 -22.54
N GLU A 482 -3.49 31.91 -22.53
CA GLU A 482 -3.39 32.75 -21.33
C GLU A 482 -4.36 32.30 -20.24
N ASN A 483 -5.55 31.89 -20.63
CA ASN A 483 -6.63 31.36 -19.79
C ASN A 483 -6.47 29.88 -19.39
N LEU A 484 -5.26 29.32 -19.50
CA LEU A 484 -4.95 27.97 -19.02
C LEU A 484 -4.89 27.95 -17.49
N GLU A 485 -5.73 27.12 -16.87
CA GLU A 485 -5.72 26.88 -15.42
C GLU A 485 -5.22 25.45 -15.14
N LEU A 486 -4.21 25.31 -14.27
CA LEU A 486 -3.63 24.04 -13.86
C LEU A 486 -2.76 24.17 -12.61
N ASN A 487 -2.46 23.05 -11.96
CA ASN A 487 -1.53 22.94 -10.83
C ASN A 487 -0.16 22.33 -11.22
N TRP A 488 -0.07 21.57 -12.31
CA TRP A 488 1.21 21.11 -12.84
C TRP A 488 1.26 21.07 -14.37
N LEU A 489 2.46 21.30 -14.92
CA LEU A 489 2.72 21.41 -16.34
C LEU A 489 4.04 20.71 -16.68
N SER A 490 3.97 19.68 -17.52
CA SER A 490 5.15 19.01 -18.08
C SER A 490 5.31 19.41 -19.55
N LEU A 491 6.46 19.95 -19.94
CA LEU A 491 6.68 20.48 -21.28
C LEU A 491 8.15 20.39 -21.73
N ASP A 492 8.37 20.57 -23.03
CA ASP A 492 9.71 20.75 -23.60
C ASP A 492 10.07 22.24 -23.56
N LEU A 493 10.88 22.64 -22.57
CA LEU A 493 11.21 24.04 -22.27
C LEU A 493 11.71 24.86 -23.46
N LYS A 494 12.49 24.24 -24.36
CA LYS A 494 13.04 24.91 -25.56
C LYS A 494 11.98 25.20 -26.64
N LYS A 495 10.82 24.53 -26.57
CA LYS A 495 9.82 24.52 -27.63
C LYS A 495 8.72 25.56 -27.41
N ILE A 496 8.38 25.82 -26.16
CA ILE A 496 7.34 26.78 -25.78
C ILE A 496 7.94 28.18 -25.85
N LYS A 497 7.32 29.05 -26.66
CA LYS A 497 7.85 30.37 -27.00
C LYS A 497 7.47 31.45 -25.97
N ASN A 498 6.30 31.33 -25.36
CA ASN A 498 5.78 32.28 -24.37
C ASN A 498 6.09 31.87 -22.92
N ILE A 499 7.31 31.36 -22.68
CA ILE A 499 7.84 31.12 -21.34
C ILE A 499 9.28 31.65 -21.23
N ALA A 500 9.75 31.79 -20.00
CA ALA A 500 11.15 32.01 -19.67
C ALA A 500 11.59 30.99 -18.63
N TYR A 501 12.82 30.48 -18.69
CA TYR A 501 13.27 29.41 -17.80
C TYR A 501 14.76 29.49 -17.42
N ARG A 502 15.10 28.88 -16.29
CA ARG A 502 16.47 28.65 -15.78
C ARG A 502 16.61 27.20 -15.34
N LYS A 503 17.71 26.55 -15.73
CA LYS A 503 18.03 25.17 -15.36
C LYS A 503 19.15 25.15 -14.32
N ASN A 504 19.24 24.04 -13.59
CA ASN A 504 20.33 23.79 -12.63
C ASN A 504 20.49 24.88 -11.56
N CYS A 505 19.39 25.44 -11.05
CA CYS A 505 19.41 26.56 -10.12
C CYS A 505 19.97 26.22 -8.72
N THR A 506 20.10 24.92 -8.40
CA THR A 506 20.66 24.41 -7.13
C THR A 506 21.46 23.13 -7.37
N ALA A 507 22.18 22.65 -6.35
CA ALA A 507 22.91 21.37 -6.39
C ALA A 507 22.01 20.18 -6.73
N LYS A 508 20.71 20.25 -6.37
CA LYS A 508 19.68 19.25 -6.74
C LYS A 508 19.11 19.45 -8.16
N ARG A 509 19.80 20.23 -9.01
CA ARG A 509 19.47 20.49 -10.43
C ARG A 509 18.02 20.94 -10.67
N LYS A 510 17.48 21.79 -9.78
CA LYS A 510 16.12 22.32 -9.93
C LYS A 510 15.99 23.18 -11.18
N THR A 511 14.86 23.08 -11.86
CA THR A 511 14.51 23.93 -13.02
C THR A 511 13.37 24.86 -12.64
N ILE A 512 13.50 26.14 -12.97
CA ILE A 512 12.48 27.17 -12.75
C ILE A 512 12.01 27.67 -14.12
N PHE A 513 10.70 27.86 -14.28
CA PHE A 513 10.18 28.58 -15.44
C PHE A 513 8.96 29.42 -15.06
N ALA A 514 8.72 30.47 -15.85
CA ALA A 514 7.57 31.36 -15.71
C ALA A 514 6.71 31.33 -16.99
N ALA A 515 5.40 31.44 -16.80
CA ALA A 515 4.42 31.61 -17.87
C ALA A 515 3.43 32.72 -17.48
N TYR A 516 2.90 33.47 -18.44
CA TYR A 516 1.85 34.46 -18.20
C TYR A 516 0.49 33.77 -18.36
N LEU A 517 -0.21 33.56 -17.25
CA LEU A 517 -1.46 32.79 -17.17
C LEU A 517 -2.46 33.52 -16.27
N ASN A 518 -3.70 33.68 -16.73
CA ASN A 518 -4.81 34.31 -16.03
C ASN A 518 -4.45 35.69 -15.48
N GLY A 519 -3.85 36.55 -16.32
CA GLY A 519 -3.45 37.91 -15.93
C GLY A 519 -2.17 38.00 -15.08
N GLU A 520 -1.55 36.89 -14.69
CA GLU A 520 -0.39 36.88 -13.78
C GLU A 520 0.81 36.07 -14.30
N TYR A 521 2.01 36.45 -13.85
CA TYR A 521 3.23 35.66 -14.06
C TYR A 521 3.28 34.51 -13.04
N LYS A 522 2.95 33.30 -13.48
CA LYS A 522 2.98 32.08 -12.65
C LYS A 522 4.36 31.42 -12.70
N ILE A 523 4.89 31.06 -11.54
CA ILE A 523 6.19 30.42 -11.36
C ILE A 523 6.01 28.91 -11.13
N PHE A 524 6.78 28.16 -11.89
CA PHE A 524 6.86 26.71 -11.80
C PHE A 524 8.23 26.27 -11.30
N GLN A 525 8.23 25.34 -10.35
CA GLN A 525 9.44 24.62 -9.94
C GLN A 525 9.35 23.17 -10.42
N ASN A 526 10.26 22.79 -11.31
CA ASN A 526 10.25 21.55 -12.07
C ASN A 526 8.98 21.41 -12.93
N LYS A 527 7.91 20.82 -12.39
CA LYS A 527 6.60 20.67 -13.05
C LYS A 527 5.45 21.30 -12.28
N SER A 528 5.65 21.65 -11.01
CA SER A 528 4.59 22.11 -10.13
C SER A 528 4.46 23.62 -10.21
N MET A 529 3.24 24.11 -10.40
CA MET A 529 2.92 25.53 -10.21
C MET A 529 3.00 25.83 -8.72
N ILE A 530 3.76 26.86 -8.34
CA ILE A 530 3.87 27.27 -6.93
C ILE A 530 2.98 28.48 -6.65
N GLY A 531 2.84 29.38 -7.62
CA GLY A 531 2.06 30.60 -7.48
C GLY A 531 2.67 31.76 -8.27
N ASN A 532 2.29 32.98 -7.94
CA ASN A 532 2.94 34.20 -8.40
C ASN A 532 4.34 34.38 -7.75
N LEU A 533 5.05 35.45 -8.11
CA LEU A 533 6.41 35.69 -7.61
C LEU A 533 6.47 35.82 -6.07
N LYS A 534 5.51 36.52 -5.45
CA LYS A 534 5.46 36.72 -4.00
C LYS A 534 5.22 35.40 -3.25
N GLU A 535 4.29 34.59 -3.76
CA GLU A 535 3.99 33.25 -3.24
C GLU A 535 5.20 32.32 -3.37
N TYR A 536 5.89 32.36 -4.52
CA TYR A 536 7.08 31.57 -4.75
C TYR A 536 8.22 31.93 -3.79
N GLU A 537 8.48 33.21 -3.54
CA GLU A 537 9.51 33.64 -2.59
C GLU A 537 9.21 33.18 -1.16
N ARG A 538 7.94 33.26 -0.74
CA ARG A 538 7.49 32.71 0.56
C ARG A 538 7.70 31.20 0.64
N PHE A 539 7.32 30.47 -0.42
CA PHE A 539 7.49 29.02 -0.52
C PHE A 539 8.95 28.60 -0.38
N VAL A 540 9.88 29.35 -0.98
CA VAL A 540 11.32 29.07 -0.90
C VAL A 540 11.87 29.31 0.51
N ASN A 541 11.53 30.43 1.15
CA ASN A 541 12.04 30.77 2.48
C ASN A 541 11.64 29.75 3.57
N GLN A 542 10.49 29.09 3.43
CA GLN A 542 10.03 28.05 4.38
C GLN A 542 10.76 26.71 4.24
N ARG A 543 11.43 26.46 3.12
CA ARG A 543 11.92 25.11 2.75
C ARG A 543 13.43 25.01 2.59
N PHE A 544 14.13 26.13 2.46
CA PHE A 544 15.55 26.16 2.15
C PHE A 544 16.27 27.19 3.03
N LEU A 545 17.43 26.82 3.57
CA LEU A 545 18.37 27.76 4.20
C LEU A 545 19.20 28.47 3.13
N ASP A 546 19.70 29.66 3.43
CA ASP A 546 20.67 30.35 2.58
C ASP A 546 22.00 29.57 2.51
N PRO A 547 22.67 29.52 1.35
CA PRO A 547 22.48 30.34 0.14
C PRO A 547 21.55 29.74 -0.94
N GLN A 548 20.90 28.59 -0.68
CA GLN A 548 20.07 27.93 -1.71
C GLN A 548 18.79 28.71 -2.00
N ALA A 549 18.18 29.30 -0.97
CA ALA A 549 16.99 30.11 -1.09
C ALA A 549 17.22 31.34 -1.99
N GLY A 550 18.32 32.07 -1.80
CA GLY A 550 18.70 33.21 -2.64
C GLY A 550 18.76 32.89 -4.15
N LYS A 551 19.42 31.78 -4.53
CA LYS A 551 19.55 31.36 -5.94
C LYS A 551 18.21 31.06 -6.60
N LEU A 552 17.30 30.39 -5.88
CA LEU A 552 15.97 30.05 -6.39
C LEU A 552 15.10 31.30 -6.61
N LYS A 553 15.14 32.26 -5.68
CA LYS A 553 14.40 33.53 -5.79
C LYS A 553 14.91 34.36 -6.98
N GLN A 554 16.22 34.48 -7.14
CA GLN A 554 16.80 35.22 -8.26
C GLN A 554 16.41 34.61 -9.61
N ALA A 555 16.52 33.28 -9.75
CA ALA A 555 16.13 32.59 -10.98
C ALA A 555 14.66 32.84 -11.37
N ALA A 556 13.74 32.90 -10.39
CA ALA A 556 12.34 33.22 -10.64
C ALA A 556 12.15 34.67 -11.09
N ARG A 557 12.78 35.64 -10.43
CA ARG A 557 12.74 37.07 -10.82
C ARG A 557 13.26 37.28 -12.25
N ASP A 558 14.36 36.62 -12.60
CA ASP A 558 14.95 36.71 -13.94
C ASP A 558 14.01 36.15 -15.01
N CYS A 559 13.33 35.04 -14.72
CA CYS A 559 12.31 34.48 -15.62
C CYS A 559 11.16 35.47 -15.85
N VAL A 560 10.64 36.09 -14.78
CA VAL A 560 9.55 37.07 -14.90
C VAL A 560 9.99 38.30 -15.70
N LYS A 561 11.15 38.88 -15.41
CA LYS A 561 11.69 40.03 -16.13
C LYS A 561 11.90 39.74 -17.62
N GLU A 562 12.43 38.56 -17.96
CA GLU A 562 12.60 38.13 -19.35
C GLU A 562 11.24 38.00 -20.06
N LEU A 563 10.24 37.44 -19.39
CA LEU A 563 8.92 37.24 -19.98
C LEU A 563 8.15 38.57 -20.14
N GLN A 564 8.28 39.51 -19.20
CA GLN A 564 7.73 40.87 -19.32
C GLN A 564 8.25 41.59 -20.57
N LYS A 565 9.57 41.51 -20.82
CA LYS A 565 10.18 42.08 -22.03
C LYS A 565 9.67 41.41 -23.32
N LYS A 566 9.43 40.09 -23.29
CA LYS A 566 8.87 39.36 -24.43
C LYS A 566 7.42 39.71 -24.74
N ASN A 567 6.64 40.16 -23.76
CA ASN A 567 5.22 40.49 -23.93
C ASN A 567 4.98 41.95 -24.34
N GLN A 568 6.01 42.80 -24.35
CA GLN A 568 5.97 44.20 -24.79
C GLN A 568 6.32 44.39 -26.27
N ASN A 569 6.79 43.32 -26.94
CA ASN A 569 7.17 43.23 -28.35
C ASN A 569 6.32 42.16 -29.04
#